data_AF-A0A7L1EFQ4-F1
#
_entry.id   AF-A0A7L1EFQ4-F1
#
_cell.length_a   1.000
_cell.length_b   1.000
_cell.length_c   1.000
_cell.angle_alpha   90.00
_cell.angle_beta   90.00
_cell.angle_gamma   90.00
#
_symmetry.space_group_name_H-M   'P 1'
#
loop_
_entity.id
_entity.type
_entity.pdbx_description
1 polymer ?
#
loop_
_entity_poly.entity_id
_entity_poly.type
_entity_poly.pdbx_seq_one_letter_code
_entity_poly.pdbx_strand_id
1 'polypeptide(L)'
;VKSWADAFGGELYSIVTKYSGSLLLQKKYKDVEPTLKIKEVDGLELVKKFSEQMESMLRRKVEAVECLPPILHSAGDSLSCSLCVFLFHYLHQQFDYYNSLLINEKDENDNYVELGDEFILEPNEHFNNLLVNTTYSDIQLPTNVYNK
;
A
#
# COMPACT_ATOMS: atom_id res chain seq x y z
N VAL A 1 -35.84 36.76 -15.84
CA VAL A 1 -34.93 35.66 -15.45
C VAL A 1 -33.72 35.56 -16.38
N LYS A 2 -33.89 35.36 -17.70
CA LYS A 2 -32.76 35.24 -18.65
C LYS A 2 -31.79 36.43 -18.62
N SER A 3 -32.29 37.66 -18.74
CA SER A 3 -31.45 38.87 -18.69
C SER A 3 -30.68 39.04 -17.37
N TRP A 4 -31.25 38.55 -16.25
CA TRP A 4 -30.58 38.60 -14.95
C TRP A 4 -29.44 37.57 -14.88
N ALA A 5 -29.67 36.36 -15.40
CA ALA A 5 -28.65 35.32 -15.46
C ALA A 5 -27.48 35.72 -16.38
N ASP A 6 -27.77 36.37 -17.51
CA ASP A 6 -26.75 36.86 -18.43
C ASP A 6 -25.90 37.97 -17.80
N ALA A 7 -26.54 38.92 -17.10
CA ALA A 7 -25.85 39.99 -16.39
C ALA A 7 -24.96 39.45 -15.25
N PHE A 8 -25.52 38.57 -14.41
CA PHE A 8 -24.80 37.96 -13.29
C PHE A 8 -23.64 37.06 -13.76
N GLY A 9 -23.83 36.27 -14.83
CA GLY A 9 -22.77 35.45 -15.42
C GLY A 9 -21.64 36.29 -16.00
N GLY A 10 -21.96 37.43 -16.63
CA GLY A 10 -20.98 38.38 -17.13
C GLY A 10 -20.16 39.03 -15.99
N GLU A 11 -20.82 39.43 -14.90
CA GLU A 11 -20.14 39.96 -13.71
C GLU A 11 -19.20 38.92 -13.08
N LEU A 12 -19.67 37.69 -12.87
CA LEU A 12 -18.85 36.57 -12.39
C LEU A 12 -17.63 36.33 -13.28
N TYR A 13 -17.82 36.28 -14.60
CA TYR A 13 -16.73 36.10 -15.55
C TYR A 13 -15.71 37.23 -15.45
N SER A 14 -16.15 38.48 -15.29
CA SER A 14 -15.27 39.64 -15.16
C SER A 14 -14.43 39.59 -13.88
N ILE A 15 -15.04 39.20 -12.75
CA ILE A 15 -14.38 39.06 -11.46
C ILE A 15 -13.36 37.93 -11.54
N VAL A 16 -13.77 36.76 -12.01
CA VAL A 16 -12.89 35.58 -12.13
C VAL A 16 -11.72 35.90 -13.07
N THR A 17 -11.96 36.48 -14.25
CA THR A 17 -10.87 36.80 -15.19
C THR A 17 -9.88 37.81 -14.63
N LYS A 18 -10.36 38.80 -13.86
CA LYS A 18 -9.51 39.83 -13.25
C LYS A 18 -8.67 39.32 -12.09
N TYR A 19 -9.25 38.48 -11.22
CA TYR A 19 -8.58 38.03 -9.99
C TYR A 19 -7.95 36.63 -10.07
N SER A 20 -8.40 35.76 -10.99
CA SER A 20 -7.80 34.42 -11.19
C SER A 20 -6.36 34.49 -11.70
N GLY A 21 -5.98 35.59 -12.38
CA GLY A 21 -4.65 35.73 -12.96
C GLY A 21 -4.39 34.80 -14.15
N SER A 22 -5.42 34.16 -14.71
CA SER A 22 -5.31 33.23 -15.84
C SER A 22 -4.62 33.86 -17.07
N LEU A 23 -4.94 35.13 -17.37
CA LEU A 23 -4.30 35.89 -18.44
C LEU A 23 -2.82 36.16 -18.18
N LEU A 24 -2.45 36.42 -16.91
CA LEU A 24 -1.05 36.61 -16.52
C LEU A 24 -0.28 35.30 -16.66
N LEU A 25 -0.87 34.18 -16.21
CA LEU A 25 -0.30 32.85 -16.34
C LEU A 25 -0.09 32.49 -17.82
N GLN A 26 -1.09 32.71 -18.67
CA GLN A 26 -0.98 32.47 -20.11
C GLN A 26 0.14 33.28 -20.76
N LYS A 27 0.30 34.55 -20.37
CA LYS A 27 1.40 35.39 -20.86
C LYS A 27 2.75 34.85 -20.40
N LYS A 28 2.87 34.48 -19.12
CA LYS A 28 4.11 33.87 -18.59
C LYS A 28 4.47 32.58 -19.32
N TYR A 29 3.51 31.71 -19.62
CA TYR A 29 3.76 30.50 -20.40
C TYR A 29 4.28 30.79 -21.81
N LYS A 30 3.74 31.81 -22.51
CA LYS A 30 4.26 32.26 -23.81
C LYS A 30 5.67 32.85 -23.70
N ASP A 31 5.95 33.59 -22.63
CA ASP A 31 7.27 34.17 -22.38
C ASP A 31 8.34 33.07 -22.13
N VAL A 32 7.97 31.96 -21.47
CA VAL A 32 8.87 30.82 -21.22
C VAL A 32 8.80 29.72 -22.28
N GLU A 33 7.89 29.82 -23.26
CA GLU A 33 7.73 28.86 -24.36
C GLU A 33 9.05 28.52 -25.09
N PRO A 34 9.97 29.46 -25.35
CA PRO A 34 11.26 29.15 -25.98
C PRO A 34 12.15 28.21 -25.15
N THR A 35 11.94 28.15 -23.83
CA THR A 35 12.67 27.26 -22.91
C THR A 35 11.98 25.91 -22.72
N LEU A 36 10.68 25.80 -23.07
CA LEU A 36 9.87 24.61 -22.87
C LEU A 36 9.72 23.85 -24.19
N LYS A 37 10.05 22.56 -24.19
CA LYS A 37 9.84 21.69 -25.35
C LYS A 37 8.45 21.09 -25.27
N ILE A 38 7.52 21.58 -26.10
CA ILE A 38 6.22 20.95 -26.28
C ILE A 38 6.45 19.65 -27.05
N LYS A 39 6.11 18.52 -26.43
CA LYS A 39 6.21 17.19 -27.04
C LYS A 39 4.81 16.65 -27.25
N GLU A 40 4.50 16.27 -28.49
CA GLU A 40 3.28 15.53 -28.79
C GLU A 40 3.35 14.15 -28.11
N VAL A 41 2.28 13.77 -27.41
CA VAL A 41 2.19 12.50 -26.71
C VAL A 41 1.20 11.62 -27.45
N ASP A 42 1.68 10.51 -27.99
CA ASP A 42 0.82 9.48 -28.58
C ASP A 42 0.15 8.67 -27.46
N GLY A 43 -1.18 8.65 -27.45
CA GLY A 43 -1.97 7.90 -26.49
C GLY A 43 -1.80 6.38 -26.61
N LEU A 44 -1.57 5.86 -27.82
CA LEU A 44 -1.36 4.43 -28.03
C LEU A 44 -0.01 3.98 -27.47
N GLU A 45 1.04 4.77 -27.74
CA GLU A 45 2.38 4.54 -27.14
C GLU A 45 2.32 4.57 -25.61
N LEU A 46 1.57 5.52 -25.03
CA LEU A 46 1.44 5.64 -23.58
C LEU A 46 0.74 4.43 -22.95
N VAL A 47 -0.38 3.98 -23.54
CA VAL A 47 -1.10 2.79 -23.06
C VAL A 47 -0.22 1.55 -23.17
N LYS A 48 0.55 1.42 -24.26
CA LYS A 48 1.47 0.30 -24.44
C LYS A 48 2.56 0.30 -23.35
N LYS A 49 3.23 1.44 -23.11
CA LYS A 49 4.23 1.57 -22.02
C LYS A 49 3.65 1.25 -20.65
N PHE A 50 2.44 1.73 -20.38
CA PHE A 50 1.76 1.45 -19.12
C PHE A 50 1.45 -0.04 -18.96
N SER A 51 0.98 -0.70 -20.03
CA SER A 51 0.73 -2.14 -20.02
C SER A 51 2.01 -2.95 -19.79
N GLU A 52 3.12 -2.58 -20.41
CA GLU A 52 4.43 -3.23 -20.22
C GLU A 52 4.92 -3.10 -18.77
N GLN A 53 4.77 -1.91 -18.17
CA GLN A 53 5.11 -1.68 -16.76
C GLN A 53 4.22 -2.50 -15.83
N MET A 54 2.92 -2.55 -16.09
CA MET A 54 1.97 -3.34 -15.31
C MET A 54 2.25 -4.85 -15.42
N GLU A 55 2.59 -5.34 -16.62
CA GLU A 55 3.01 -6.72 -16.82
C GLU A 55 4.25 -7.06 -16.00
N SER A 56 5.28 -6.21 -16.03
CA SER A 56 6.50 -6.44 -15.25
C SER A 56 6.23 -6.47 -13.74
N MET A 57 5.38 -5.56 -13.24
CA MET A 57 5.00 -5.56 -11.82
C MET A 57 4.22 -6.81 -11.44
N LEU A 58 3.24 -7.22 -12.24
CA LEU A 58 2.44 -8.41 -11.98
C LEU A 58 3.29 -9.68 -12.06
N ARG A 59 4.21 -9.77 -13.03
CA ARG A 59 5.13 -10.89 -13.14
C ARG A 59 5.99 -11.02 -11.89
N ARG A 60 6.60 -9.93 -11.41
CA ARG A 60 7.37 -9.93 -10.16
C ARG A 60 6.54 -10.30 -8.94
N LYS A 61 5.26 -9.89 -8.90
CA LYS A 61 4.32 -10.30 -7.84
C LYS A 61 4.05 -11.80 -7.89
N VAL A 62 3.82 -12.36 -9.08
CA VAL A 62 3.62 -13.81 -9.26
C VAL A 62 4.88 -14.57 -8.91
N GLU A 63 6.06 -14.13 -9.36
CA GLU A 63 7.35 -14.74 -9.01
C GLU A 63 7.58 -14.76 -7.49
N ALA A 64 7.23 -13.67 -6.78
CA ALA A 64 7.32 -13.63 -5.32
C ALA A 64 6.35 -14.63 -4.65
N VAL A 65 5.13 -14.76 -5.17
CA VAL A 65 4.14 -15.73 -4.68
C VAL A 65 4.57 -17.17 -5.00
N GLU A 66 5.16 -17.43 -6.17
CA GLU A 66 5.69 -18.73 -6.59
C GLU A 66 7.01 -19.09 -5.90
N CYS A 67 7.76 -18.12 -5.39
CA CYS A 67 8.97 -18.36 -4.59
C CYS A 67 8.65 -18.81 -3.14
N LEU A 68 7.48 -18.43 -2.63
CA LEU A 68 7.01 -18.85 -1.30
C LEU A 68 6.82 -20.38 -1.18
N PRO A 69 6.12 -21.09 -2.10
CA PRO A 69 5.93 -22.53 -2.01
C PRO A 69 7.22 -23.35 -2.02
N PRO A 70 8.27 -23.09 -2.82
CA PRO A 70 9.52 -23.82 -2.74
C PRO A 70 10.38 -23.40 -1.55
N ILE A 71 10.22 -22.22 -0.93
CA ILE A 71 10.86 -21.94 0.37
C ILE A 71 10.16 -22.74 1.47
N LEU A 72 8.83 -22.79 1.45
CA LEU A 72 8.02 -23.60 2.36
C LEU A 72 8.27 -25.11 2.15
N HIS A 73 8.32 -25.55 0.88
CA HIS A 73 8.64 -26.92 0.51
C HIS A 73 10.10 -27.22 0.74
N SER A 74 11.10 -26.36 0.49
CA SER A 74 12.51 -26.69 0.75
C SER A 74 12.86 -26.70 2.24
N ALA A 75 12.24 -25.82 3.03
CA ALA A 75 12.20 -25.98 4.50
C ALA A 75 11.47 -27.29 4.91
N GLY A 76 10.58 -27.80 4.06
CA GLY A 76 9.84 -29.06 4.22
C GLY A 76 10.34 -30.27 3.38
N ASP A 77 11.41 -30.17 2.59
CA ASP A 77 11.79 -31.17 1.56
C ASP A 77 13.15 -31.78 1.86
N SER A 78 13.88 -31.24 2.85
CA SER A 78 14.61 -32.12 3.76
C SER A 78 13.65 -32.93 4.65
N LEU A 79 12.34 -32.69 4.59
CA LEU A 79 11.29 -33.32 5.38
C LEU A 79 10.37 -34.22 4.53
N SER A 80 10.93 -34.91 3.53
CA SER A 80 10.26 -36.09 2.98
C SER A 80 10.08 -37.11 4.11
N CYS A 81 8.84 -37.34 4.51
CA CYS A 81 8.43 -38.23 5.60
C CYS A 81 8.74 -37.71 7.02
N SER A 82 8.19 -36.55 7.41
CA SER A 82 8.08 -36.21 8.84
C SER A 82 6.87 -35.37 9.24
N LEU A 83 6.19 -34.64 8.35
CA LEU A 83 5.07 -33.77 8.75
C LEU A 83 3.89 -34.55 9.39
N CYS A 84 3.57 -35.74 8.90
CA CYS A 84 2.53 -36.60 9.50
C CYS A 84 2.93 -37.21 10.85
N VAL A 85 4.24 -37.32 11.15
CA VAL A 85 4.74 -37.86 12.43
C VAL A 85 5.03 -36.72 13.42
N PHE A 86 5.50 -35.56 12.92
CA PHE A 86 5.68 -34.33 13.69
C PHE A 86 4.35 -33.80 14.23
N LEU A 87 3.24 -33.87 13.47
CA LEU A 87 1.93 -33.47 14.00
C LEU A 87 1.53 -34.24 15.27
N PHE A 88 1.98 -35.49 15.43
CA PHE A 88 1.71 -36.28 16.63
C PHE A 88 2.74 -36.07 17.75
N HIS A 89 3.97 -35.64 17.45
CA HIS A 89 5.02 -35.42 18.47
C HIS A 89 5.06 -33.98 19.00
N TYR A 90 4.62 -33.00 18.21
CA TYR A 90 4.65 -31.56 18.53
C TYR A 90 3.37 -31.03 19.18
N LEU A 91 2.46 -31.90 19.63
CA LEU A 91 1.29 -31.52 20.44
C LEU A 91 1.65 -30.88 21.80
N HIS A 92 2.93 -30.84 22.15
CA HIS A 92 3.45 -30.30 23.41
C HIS A 92 4.43 -29.13 23.28
N GLN A 93 4.64 -28.57 22.07
CA GLN A 93 5.53 -27.42 21.91
C GLN A 93 4.73 -26.18 21.54
N GLN A 94 4.72 -25.20 22.44
CA GLN A 94 4.08 -23.91 22.22
C GLN A 94 4.88 -23.14 21.15
N PHE A 95 4.17 -22.60 20.16
CA PHE A 95 4.74 -21.70 19.18
C PHE A 95 4.59 -20.26 19.67
N ASP A 96 5.69 -19.53 19.70
CA ASP A 96 5.69 -18.09 19.96
C ASP A 96 5.56 -17.35 18.63
N TYR A 97 4.52 -16.53 18.53
CA TYR A 97 4.22 -15.68 17.39
C TYR A 97 3.47 -14.43 17.86
N TYR A 98 3.53 -13.37 17.08
CA TYR A 98 2.79 -12.14 17.35
C TYR A 98 1.34 -12.27 16.88
N ASN A 99 0.39 -12.19 17.80
CA ASN A 99 -1.03 -12.18 17.47
C ASN A 99 -1.48 -10.77 17.08
N SER A 100 -1.99 -10.62 15.86
CA SER A 100 -2.38 -9.31 15.32
C SER A 100 -3.39 -8.53 16.16
N LEU A 101 -4.19 -9.21 17.00
CA LEU A 101 -5.16 -8.58 17.89
C LEU A 101 -4.58 -8.15 19.24
N LEU A 102 -3.55 -8.84 19.73
CA LEU A 102 -3.01 -8.65 21.09
C LEU A 102 -1.71 -7.84 21.09
N ILE A 103 -1.17 -7.52 19.91
CA ILE A 103 0.07 -6.76 19.76
C ILE A 103 0.01 -5.46 20.57
N ASN A 104 1.06 -5.20 21.36
CA ASN A 104 1.20 -4.02 22.22
C ASN A 104 0.07 -3.84 23.26
N GLU A 105 -0.77 -4.85 23.49
CA GLU A 105 -1.74 -4.81 24.58
C GLU A 105 -1.03 -5.09 25.92
N LYS A 106 -1.40 -4.30 26.94
CA LYS A 106 -0.88 -4.41 28.29
C LYS A 106 -1.98 -4.73 29.29
N ASP A 107 -1.65 -5.54 30.28
CA ASP A 107 -2.53 -5.88 31.40
C ASP A 107 -2.64 -4.76 32.44
N GLU A 108 -3.44 -4.96 33.49
CA GLU A 108 -3.61 -4.01 34.60
C GLU A 108 -2.31 -3.73 35.38
N ASN A 109 -1.29 -4.58 35.21
CA ASN A 109 0.01 -4.51 35.86
C ASN A 109 1.11 -3.94 34.93
N ASP A 110 0.74 -3.40 33.77
CA ASP A 110 1.64 -2.86 32.72
C ASP A 110 2.57 -3.92 32.07
N ASN A 111 2.26 -5.21 32.20
CA ASN A 111 2.96 -6.29 31.48
C ASN A 111 2.26 -6.58 30.15
N TYR A 112 3.04 -6.98 29.15
CA TYR A 112 2.48 -7.40 27.86
C TYR A 112 1.68 -8.68 27.99
N VAL A 113 0.53 -8.72 27.31
CA VAL A 113 -0.31 -9.91 27.22
C VAL A 113 0.43 -11.01 26.44
N GLU A 114 0.26 -12.26 26.86
CA GLU A 114 0.85 -13.43 26.17
C GLU A 114 0.48 -13.43 24.67
N LEU A 115 1.45 -13.65 23.79
CA LEU A 115 1.35 -13.52 22.31
C LEU A 115 1.16 -12.09 21.77
N GLY A 116 1.01 -11.09 22.65
CA GLY A 116 1.00 -9.68 22.29
C GLY A 116 2.42 -9.13 22.12
N ASP A 117 3.24 -9.28 23.18
CA ASP A 117 4.62 -8.79 23.31
C ASP A 117 4.87 -7.37 22.74
N GLU A 118 6.10 -6.87 22.86
CA GLU A 118 6.47 -5.58 22.29
C GLU A 118 6.66 -5.70 20.78
N PHE A 119 5.78 -5.04 20.02
CA PHE A 119 5.85 -4.98 18.57
C PHE A 119 6.11 -3.54 18.13
N ILE A 120 7.37 -3.27 17.76
CA ILE A 120 7.80 -1.92 17.36
C ILE A 120 7.14 -1.56 16.02
N LEU A 121 6.37 -0.47 16.01
CA LEU A 121 5.69 0.01 14.81
C LEU A 121 6.26 1.37 14.39
N GLU A 122 6.66 1.48 13.13
CA GLU A 122 7.24 2.70 12.57
C GLU A 122 6.37 3.22 11.41
N PRO A 123 6.24 4.55 11.24
CA PRO A 123 5.47 5.11 10.14
C PRO A 123 6.16 4.82 8.80
N ASN A 124 5.42 4.27 7.84
CA ASN A 124 5.99 3.89 6.54
C ASN A 124 5.30 4.60 5.36
N GLU A 125 6.09 5.23 4.50
CA GLU A 125 5.61 5.98 3.33
C GLU A 125 4.85 5.10 2.32
N HIS A 126 5.28 3.84 2.13
CA HIS A 126 4.63 2.89 1.22
C HIS A 126 3.24 2.44 1.71
N PHE A 127 2.93 2.67 2.99
CA PHE A 127 1.65 2.36 3.62
C PHE A 127 0.90 3.62 4.06
N ASN A 128 1.06 4.74 3.34
CA ASN A 128 0.39 6.02 3.67
C ASN A 128 0.73 6.55 5.09
N ASN A 129 1.98 6.36 5.54
CA ASN A 129 2.45 6.71 6.88
C ASN A 129 1.70 5.99 8.01
N LEU A 130 1.07 4.84 7.72
CA LEU A 130 0.57 3.96 8.76
C LEU A 130 1.75 3.34 9.53
N LEU A 131 1.51 3.12 10.82
CA LEU A 131 2.45 2.47 11.72
C LEU A 131 2.49 0.97 11.38
N VAL A 132 3.62 0.49 10.88
CA VAL A 132 3.81 -0.90 10.44
C VAL A 132 5.15 -1.43 10.94
N ASN A 133 5.28 -2.76 11.04
CA ASN A 133 6.55 -3.43 11.24
C ASN A 133 7.02 -4.04 9.91
N THR A 134 8.29 -3.83 9.57
CA THR A 134 8.90 -4.35 8.33
C THR A 134 9.84 -5.52 8.57
N THR A 135 10.11 -5.85 9.84
CA THR A 135 11.05 -6.89 10.27
C THR A 135 10.34 -8.21 10.57
N TYR A 136 9.20 -8.15 11.23
CA TYR A 136 8.42 -9.31 11.67
C TYR A 136 7.01 -9.26 11.08
N SER A 137 6.48 -10.45 10.78
CA SER A 137 5.08 -10.64 10.40
C SER A 137 4.25 -10.99 11.64
N ASP A 138 3.00 -10.54 11.66
CA ASP A 138 2.00 -10.97 12.62
C ASP A 138 1.14 -12.13 12.05
N ILE A 139 0.40 -12.77 12.94
CA ILE A 139 -0.54 -13.83 12.58
C ILE A 139 -1.93 -13.42 13.03
N GLN A 140 -2.86 -13.40 12.07
CA GLN A 140 -4.26 -13.18 12.35
C GLN A 140 -4.98 -14.52 12.48
N LEU A 141 -5.57 -14.75 13.65
CA LEU A 141 -6.44 -15.90 13.90
C LEU A 141 -7.92 -15.47 13.89
N PRO A 142 -8.82 -16.25 13.27
CA PRO A 142 -10.25 -16.04 13.41
C PRO A 142 -10.65 -16.18 14.88
N THR A 143 -11.60 -15.37 15.33
CA THR A 143 -12.04 -15.33 16.75
C THR A 143 -12.66 -16.63 17.27
N ASN A 144 -13.03 -17.56 16.38
CA ASN A 144 -13.55 -18.87 16.72
C ASN A 144 -12.46 -19.97 16.81
N VAL A 145 -11.20 -19.60 16.62
CA VAL A 145 -10.06 -20.53 16.72
C VAL A 145 -9.34 -20.26 18.03
N TYR A 146 -9.20 -21.32 18.83
CA TYR A 146 -8.45 -21.29 20.07
C TYR A 146 -6.95 -21.15 19.76
N ASN A 147 -6.32 -20.11 20.32
CA ASN A 147 -4.94 -19.73 20.04
C ASN A 147 -3.95 -20.19 21.11
N LYS A 148 -4.44 -20.50 22.32
CA LYS A 148 -3.71 -21.13 23.44
C LYS A 148 -4.64 -21.42 24.61
#